data_AF-V2V1E4-F1
#
_entry.id   AF-V2V1E4-F1
#
_cell.length_a   1.000
_cell.length_b   1.000
_cell.length_c   1.000
_cell.angle_alpha   90.00
_cell.angle_beta   90.00
_cell.angle_gamma   90.00
#
_symmetry.space_group_name_H-M   'P 1'
#
loop_
_entity.id
_entity.type
_entity.pdbx_description
1 polymer ?
#
loop_
_entity_poly.entity_id
_entity_poly.type
_entity_poly.pdbx_seq_one_letter_code
_entity_poly.pdbx_strand_id
1 'polypeptide(L)'
;MNNERTWKIVKDIEDGKYDHKALEVLYKNAETEMKKRDISEERMQNCKVIQLSAKDGLRTLGNKAYKIRFIKPIREKVEELMHQITIENNWMRFENNHVKNGVKIGGDMIRGDVVAQYYISYRKLGWKRSIYLSATQESENESSGVYYRIAFPDLDEEVRTFNKDEAVQLFKDYVEQ
;
A
#
# COMPACT_ATOMS: atom_id res chain seq x y z
N MET A 1 23.67 14.76 19.72
CA MET A 1 22.43 14.98 20.52
C MET A 1 22.57 14.04 21.69
N ASN A 2 22.54 14.52 22.92
CA ASN A 2 22.56 13.61 24.08
C ASN A 2 21.30 12.72 24.01
N ASN A 3 21.42 11.41 24.24
CA ASN A 3 20.29 10.47 24.16
C ASN A 3 19.09 10.91 25.01
N GLU A 4 19.34 11.62 26.11
CA GLU A 4 18.32 12.26 26.96
C GLU A 4 17.36 13.19 26.20
N ARG A 5 17.86 13.95 25.21
CA ARG A 5 17.01 14.87 24.44
C ARG A 5 16.11 14.13 23.48
N THR A 6 16.59 13.05 22.87
CA THR A 6 15.79 12.17 22.01
C THR A 6 14.64 11.56 22.82
N TRP A 7 14.95 10.97 23.97
CA TRP A 7 13.94 10.33 24.83
C TRP A 7 12.93 11.31 25.38
N LYS A 8 13.32 12.55 25.66
CA LYS A 8 12.38 13.61 26.01
C LYS A 8 11.38 13.88 24.87
N ILE A 9 11.86 14.00 23.63
CA ILE A 9 10.98 14.21 22.46
C ILE A 9 10.02 13.05 22.30
N VAL A 10 10.50 11.80 22.39
CA VAL A 10 9.67 10.59 22.30
C VAL A 10 8.56 10.62 23.35
N LYS A 11 8.93 10.86 24.61
CA LYS A 11 7.96 10.95 25.71
C LYS A 11 6.96 12.08 25.52
N ASP A 12 7.40 13.24 25.03
CA ASP A 12 6.50 14.37 24.76
C ASP A 12 5.51 14.05 23.61
N ILE A 13 5.87 13.19 22.65
CA ILE A 13 4.95 12.65 21.64
C ILE A 13 3.93 11.70 22.27
N GLU A 14 4.40 10.75 23.08
CA GLU A 14 3.55 9.78 23.78
C GLU A 14 2.56 10.46 24.73
N ASP A 15 2.99 11.53 25.41
CA ASP A 15 2.17 12.39 26.27
C ASP A 15 1.18 13.27 25.49
N GLY A 16 1.20 13.24 24.14
CA GLY A 16 0.30 14.02 23.29
C GLY A 16 0.58 15.53 23.27
N LYS A 17 1.79 15.97 23.61
CA LYS A 17 2.15 17.40 23.67
C LYS A 17 2.38 18.04 22.30
N TYR A 18 2.46 17.23 21.25
CA TYR A 18 2.64 17.70 19.88
C TYR A 18 1.33 17.60 19.10
N ASP A 19 0.97 18.71 18.46
CA ASP A 19 -0.09 18.71 17.47
C ASP A 19 0.36 18.06 16.14
N HIS A 20 -0.59 17.92 15.23
CA HIS A 20 -0.36 17.40 13.90
C HIS A 20 0.80 18.08 13.15
N LYS A 21 0.86 19.41 13.16
CA LYS A 21 1.86 20.17 12.40
C LYS A 21 3.25 19.97 13.00
N ALA A 22 3.35 19.94 14.32
CA ALA A 22 4.60 19.70 15.02
C ALA A 22 5.12 18.29 14.77
N LEU A 23 4.26 17.27 14.79
CA LEU A 23 4.65 15.89 14.45
C LEU A 23 5.12 15.75 13.00
N GLU A 24 4.47 16.41 12.04
CA GLU A 24 4.94 16.42 10.65
C GLU A 24 6.33 17.03 10.49
N VAL A 25 6.60 18.11 11.24
CA VAL A 25 7.91 18.79 11.26
C VAL A 25 8.95 17.88 11.90
N LEU A 26 8.64 17.24 13.04
CA LEU A 26 9.55 16.29 13.68
C LEU A 26 9.90 15.14 12.73
N TYR A 27 8.91 14.55 12.07
CA TYR A 27 9.12 13.52 11.08
C TYR A 27 10.01 14.00 9.92
N LYS A 28 9.69 15.15 9.31
CA LYS A 28 10.46 15.72 8.18
C LYS A 28 11.90 16.00 8.57
N ASN A 29 12.11 16.62 9.72
CA ASN A 29 13.44 16.96 10.20
C ASN A 29 14.26 15.70 10.45
N ALA A 30 13.68 14.69 11.10
CA ALA A 30 14.35 13.40 11.31
C ALA A 30 14.73 12.74 9.97
N GLU A 31 13.82 12.72 9.01
CA GLU A 31 14.05 12.19 7.66
C GLU A 31 15.19 12.94 6.93
N THR A 32 15.17 14.26 6.94
CA THR A 32 16.19 15.10 6.30
C THR A 32 17.56 14.92 6.95
N GLU A 33 17.63 14.84 8.27
CA GLU A 33 18.89 14.59 8.98
C GLU A 33 19.51 13.26 8.58
N MET A 34 18.71 12.18 8.44
CA MET A 34 19.19 10.86 8.03
C MET A 34 19.76 10.82 6.61
N LYS A 35 19.41 11.78 5.74
CA LYS A 35 19.94 11.87 4.36
C LYS A 35 21.30 12.57 4.29
N LYS A 36 21.82 13.10 5.40
CA LYS A 36 23.15 13.73 5.43
C LYS A 36 24.25 12.68 5.26
N ARG A 37 25.24 12.98 4.43
CA ARG A 37 26.36 12.07 4.13
C ARG A 37 27.20 11.72 5.36
N ASP A 38 27.40 12.68 6.25
CA ASP A 38 28.32 12.54 7.40
C ASP A 38 27.58 12.38 8.75
N ILE A 39 26.42 11.73 8.75
CA ILE A 39 25.67 11.46 9.98
C ILE A 39 26.32 10.29 10.76
N SER A 40 26.53 10.46 12.06
CA SER A 40 27.00 9.35 12.91
C SER A 40 25.92 8.29 13.10
N GLU A 41 26.32 7.03 13.34
CA GLU A 41 25.38 5.92 13.58
C GLU A 41 24.44 6.21 14.75
N GLU A 42 24.97 6.75 15.86
CA GLU A 42 24.16 7.15 17.02
C GLU A 42 23.12 8.21 16.63
N ARG A 43 23.51 9.19 15.82
CA ARG A 43 22.60 10.25 15.36
C ARG A 43 21.55 9.69 14.41
N MET A 44 21.93 8.78 13.53
CA MET A 44 21.03 8.06 12.63
C MET A 44 19.98 7.30 13.45
N GLN A 45 20.39 6.55 14.47
CA GLN A 45 19.47 5.79 15.32
C GLN A 45 18.50 6.70 16.08
N ASN A 46 19.00 7.80 16.65
CA ASN A 46 18.17 8.79 17.30
C ASN A 46 17.12 9.40 16.36
N CYS A 47 17.51 9.72 15.12
CA CYS A 47 16.58 10.22 14.10
C CYS A 47 15.54 9.16 13.71
N LYS A 48 15.92 7.88 13.57
CA LYS A 48 14.96 6.78 13.31
C LYS A 48 13.91 6.68 14.41
N VAL A 49 14.33 6.71 15.68
CA VAL A 49 13.41 6.64 16.82
C VAL A 49 12.43 7.81 16.79
N ILE A 50 12.91 9.05 16.64
CA ILE A 50 12.03 10.24 16.55
C ILE A 50 11.08 10.13 15.36
N GLN A 51 11.56 9.68 14.19
CA GLN A 51 10.74 9.55 12.99
C GLN A 51 9.61 8.54 13.21
N LEU A 52 9.90 7.38 13.79
CA LEU A 52 8.91 6.34 14.10
C LEU A 52 7.88 6.85 15.10
N SER A 53 8.32 7.43 16.22
CA SER A 53 7.40 7.98 17.23
C SER A 53 6.52 9.09 16.65
N ALA A 54 7.07 9.99 15.82
CA ALA A 54 6.30 11.04 15.18
C ALA A 54 5.25 10.46 14.20
N LYS A 55 5.61 9.42 13.45
CA LYS A 55 4.69 8.69 12.57
C LYS A 55 3.54 8.05 13.36
N ASP A 56 3.85 7.39 14.48
CA ASP A 56 2.85 6.79 15.37
C ASP A 56 1.94 7.83 16.02
N GLY A 57 2.49 8.99 16.42
CA GLY A 57 1.71 10.13 16.88
C GLY A 57 0.72 10.63 15.81
N LEU A 58 1.18 10.77 14.56
CA LEU A 58 0.33 11.15 13.42
C LEU A 58 -0.78 10.13 13.15
N ARG A 59 -0.49 8.83 13.33
CA ARG A 59 -1.48 7.75 13.20
C ARG A 59 -2.57 7.87 14.29
N THR A 60 -2.17 8.18 15.52
CA THR A 60 -3.06 8.22 16.69
C THR A 60 -3.98 9.44 16.73
N LEU A 61 -3.49 10.63 16.34
CA LEU A 61 -4.31 11.86 16.31
C LEU A 61 -5.40 11.86 15.23
N GLY A 62 -5.39 10.87 14.34
CA GLY A 62 -6.31 10.75 13.21
C GLY A 62 -6.06 11.83 12.14
N ASN A 63 -6.22 11.61 10.84
CA ASN A 63 -6.36 10.43 9.99
C ASN A 63 -5.97 10.92 8.59
N LYS A 64 -6.38 12.16 8.25
CA LYS A 64 -6.17 12.78 6.95
C LYS A 64 -4.71 12.92 6.56
N ALA A 65 -3.87 13.51 7.40
CA ALA A 65 -2.49 13.80 7.01
C ALA A 65 -1.58 12.57 7.05
N TYR A 66 -1.74 11.71 8.07
CA TYR A 66 -1.15 10.37 8.04
C TYR A 66 -1.55 9.62 6.76
N LYS A 67 -2.84 9.62 6.40
CA LYS A 67 -3.30 9.01 5.14
C LYS A 67 -2.67 9.67 3.91
N ILE A 68 -2.65 10.99 3.83
CA ILE A 68 -2.07 11.71 2.67
C ILE A 68 -0.59 11.41 2.52
N ARG A 69 0.15 11.29 3.62
CA ARG A 69 1.59 11.16 3.59
C ARG A 69 2.08 9.72 3.45
N PHE A 70 1.44 8.78 4.13
CA PHE A 70 1.94 7.40 4.24
C PHE A 70 1.09 6.40 3.47
N ILE A 71 -0.22 6.60 3.37
CA ILE A 71 -1.14 5.64 2.75
C ILE A 71 -1.42 5.97 1.29
N LYS A 72 -1.61 7.26 0.96
CA LYS A 72 -1.94 7.72 -0.39
C LYS A 72 -0.86 7.34 -1.41
N PRO A 73 0.45 7.53 -1.17
CA PRO A 73 1.47 7.13 -2.13
C PRO A 73 1.48 5.62 -2.40
N ILE A 74 1.18 4.80 -1.37
CA ILE A 74 1.07 3.35 -1.53
C ILE A 74 -0.13 2.99 -2.42
N ARG A 75 -1.28 3.63 -2.17
CA ARG A 75 -2.49 3.42 -2.98
C ARG A 75 -2.28 3.82 -4.43
N GLU A 76 -1.69 5.00 -4.67
CA GLU A 76 -1.36 5.48 -6.02
C GLU A 76 -0.42 4.50 -6.73
N LYS A 77 0.62 4.01 -6.06
CA LYS A 77 1.54 3.00 -6.60
C LYS A 77 0.83 1.70 -6.98
N VAL A 78 0.00 1.14 -6.10
CA VAL A 78 -0.71 -0.12 -6.36
C VAL A 78 -1.76 0.03 -7.44
N GLU A 79 -2.46 1.17 -7.47
CA GLU A 79 -3.40 1.52 -8.54
C GLU A 79 -2.70 1.64 -9.90
N GLU A 80 -1.56 2.32 -9.94
CA GLU A 80 -0.74 2.46 -11.14
C GLU A 80 -0.27 1.10 -11.66
N LEU A 81 0.19 0.20 -10.78
CA LEU A 81 0.57 -1.17 -11.17
C LEU A 81 -0.58 -1.91 -11.86
N MET A 82 -1.80 -1.81 -11.33
CA MET A 82 -2.96 -2.43 -11.96
C MET A 82 -3.33 -1.75 -13.28
N HIS A 83 -3.24 -0.42 -13.35
CA HIS A 83 -3.44 0.30 -14.61
C HIS A 83 -2.45 -0.13 -15.69
N GLN A 84 -1.15 -0.23 -15.35
CA GLN A 84 -0.12 -0.71 -16.25
C GLN A 84 -0.45 -2.11 -16.77
N ILE A 85 -0.76 -3.07 -15.88
CA ILE A 85 -1.16 -4.44 -16.26
C ILE A 85 -2.35 -4.42 -17.23
N THR A 86 -3.39 -3.63 -16.92
CA THR A 86 -4.60 -3.60 -17.75
C THR A 86 -4.40 -2.92 -19.10
N ILE A 87 -3.49 -1.95 -19.19
CA ILE A 87 -3.12 -1.29 -20.45
C ILE A 87 -2.23 -2.21 -21.29
N GLU A 88 -1.18 -2.78 -20.70
CA GLU A 88 -0.22 -3.69 -21.35
C GLU A 88 -0.94 -4.88 -22.01
N ASN A 89 -2.06 -5.33 -21.42
CA ASN A 89 -2.82 -6.48 -21.91
C ASN A 89 -4.12 -6.12 -22.64
N ASN A 90 -4.37 -4.83 -22.88
CA ASN A 90 -5.61 -4.32 -23.52
C ASN A 90 -6.92 -4.73 -22.81
N TRP A 91 -6.88 -4.93 -21.50
CA TRP A 91 -8.03 -5.36 -20.69
C TRP A 91 -8.94 -4.21 -20.25
N MET A 92 -8.49 -2.97 -20.43
CA MET A 92 -9.33 -1.78 -20.21
C MET A 92 -10.60 -1.79 -21.07
N ARG A 93 -10.57 -2.54 -22.18
CA ARG A 93 -11.67 -2.66 -23.15
C ARG A 93 -12.05 -4.11 -23.40
N PHE A 94 -11.94 -5.02 -22.42
CA PHE A 94 -12.38 -6.41 -22.64
C PHE A 94 -13.79 -6.45 -23.26
N GLU A 95 -13.85 -6.76 -24.56
CA GLU A 95 -15.05 -6.57 -25.37
C GLU A 95 -16.14 -7.56 -24.96
N ASN A 96 -15.72 -8.76 -24.55
CA ASN A 96 -16.57 -9.85 -24.10
C ASN A 96 -16.72 -9.90 -22.57
N ASN A 97 -16.46 -8.80 -21.86
CA ASN A 97 -16.62 -8.76 -20.41
C ASN A 97 -18.08 -8.46 -20.03
N HIS A 98 -18.71 -9.40 -19.32
CA HIS A 98 -20.06 -9.25 -18.80
C HIS A 98 -20.11 -8.64 -17.40
N VAL A 99 -19.02 -8.00 -16.97
CA VAL A 99 -18.97 -7.10 -15.81
C VAL A 99 -18.30 -5.79 -16.19
N LYS A 100 -18.37 -4.79 -15.30
CA LYS A 100 -17.77 -3.48 -15.52
C LYS A 100 -16.26 -3.60 -15.80
N ASN A 101 -15.80 -2.99 -16.90
CA ASN A 101 -14.38 -2.87 -17.22
C ASN A 101 -13.66 -1.81 -16.35
N GLY A 102 -12.33 -1.91 -16.33
CA GLY A 102 -11.45 -0.99 -15.62
C GLY A 102 -11.02 -1.46 -14.23
N VAL A 103 -10.01 -0.77 -13.70
CA VAL A 103 -9.45 -0.99 -12.37
C VAL A 103 -10.43 -0.49 -11.30
N LYS A 104 -10.61 -1.28 -10.24
CA LYS A 104 -11.58 -1.03 -9.16
C LYS A 104 -10.90 -1.15 -7.80
N ILE A 105 -11.42 -0.43 -6.81
CA ILE A 105 -11.01 -0.55 -5.40
C ILE A 105 -11.54 -1.88 -4.85
N GLY A 106 -10.64 -2.67 -4.27
CA GLY A 106 -10.96 -3.97 -3.68
C GLY A 106 -11.69 -3.89 -2.33
N GLY A 107 -12.46 -4.93 -2.02
CA GLY A 107 -13.27 -4.99 -0.81
C GLY A 107 -12.46 -5.02 0.49
N ASP A 108 -11.28 -5.65 0.48
CA ASP A 108 -10.39 -5.71 1.65
C ASP A 108 -9.91 -4.29 2.02
N MET A 109 -9.63 -3.46 1.01
CA MET A 109 -9.23 -2.06 1.21
C MET A 109 -10.38 -1.20 1.75
N ILE A 110 -11.63 -1.47 1.34
CA ILE A 110 -12.82 -0.76 1.85
C ILE A 110 -13.06 -1.12 3.32
N ARG A 111 -12.86 -2.39 3.70
CA ARG A 111 -12.95 -2.86 5.09
C ARG A 111 -11.81 -2.39 5.98
N GLY A 112 -10.69 -2.00 5.37
CA GLY A 112 -9.48 -1.61 6.10
C GLY A 112 -8.60 -2.79 6.48
N ASP A 113 -8.85 -3.97 5.91
CA ASP A 113 -8.04 -5.18 6.11
C ASP A 113 -6.65 -5.04 5.45
N VAL A 114 -6.58 -4.23 4.39
CA VAL A 114 -5.34 -3.94 3.66
C VAL A 114 -5.21 -2.44 3.35
N VAL A 115 -3.97 -1.97 3.25
CA VAL A 115 -3.65 -0.56 2.96
C VAL A 115 -4.05 -0.16 1.55
N ALA A 116 -3.81 -1.04 0.57
CA ALA A 116 -4.16 -0.84 -0.83
C ALA A 116 -4.55 -2.18 -1.49
N GLN A 117 -5.67 -2.17 -2.21
CA GLN A 117 -6.08 -3.28 -3.07
C GLN A 117 -6.82 -2.73 -4.27
N TYR A 118 -6.31 -3.04 -5.45
CA TYR A 118 -6.93 -2.66 -6.72
C TYR A 118 -7.01 -3.90 -7.61
N TYR A 119 -8.11 -4.03 -8.35
CA TYR A 119 -8.38 -5.24 -9.11
C TYR A 119 -9.04 -4.96 -10.45
N ILE A 120 -8.88 -5.91 -11.37
CA ILE A 120 -9.70 -6.08 -12.55
C ILE A 120 -10.52 -7.37 -12.41
N SER A 121 -11.73 -7.36 -12.95
CA SER A 121 -12.61 -8.53 -12.97
C SER A 121 -13.05 -8.83 -14.39
N TYR A 122 -13.08 -10.10 -14.75
CA TYR A 122 -13.59 -10.58 -16.02
C TYR A 122 -14.68 -11.63 -15.80
N ARG A 123 -15.71 -11.59 -16.64
CA ARG A 123 -16.74 -12.63 -16.69
C ARG A 123 -17.13 -12.88 -18.15
N LYS A 124 -16.86 -14.10 -18.63
CA LYS A 124 -17.29 -14.57 -19.95
C LYS A 124 -18.81 -14.78 -19.98
N LEU A 125 -19.42 -14.73 -21.16
CA LEU A 125 -20.82 -15.10 -21.33
C LEU A 125 -21.04 -16.55 -20.87
N GLY A 126 -22.11 -16.78 -20.09
CA GLY A 126 -22.43 -18.10 -19.57
C GLY A 126 -21.73 -18.47 -18.25
N TRP A 127 -20.73 -17.71 -17.80
CA TRP A 127 -20.12 -17.91 -16.49
C TRP A 127 -21.01 -17.39 -15.36
N LYS A 128 -21.09 -18.14 -14.26
CA LYS A 128 -21.87 -17.76 -13.07
C LYS A 128 -21.14 -16.70 -12.23
N ARG A 129 -19.81 -16.78 -12.17
CA ARG A 129 -18.96 -15.90 -11.35
C ARG A 129 -17.85 -15.25 -12.19
N SER A 130 -17.24 -14.22 -11.64
CA SER A 130 -16.19 -13.43 -12.31
C SER A 130 -14.83 -13.77 -11.74
N ILE A 131 -13.85 -14.11 -12.58
CA ILE A 131 -12.45 -14.16 -12.17
C ILE A 131 -11.96 -12.74 -11.87
N TYR A 132 -11.07 -12.59 -10.88
CA TYR A 132 -10.39 -11.32 -10.64
C TYR A 132 -8.90 -11.50 -10.44
N LEU A 133 -8.14 -10.52 -10.95
CA LEU A 133 -6.73 -10.29 -10.66
C LEU A 133 -6.61 -8.98 -9.89
N SER A 134 -5.89 -8.99 -8.77
CA SER A 134 -5.67 -7.82 -7.94
C SER A 134 -4.20 -7.66 -7.57
N ALA A 135 -3.75 -6.42 -7.45
CA ALA A 135 -2.52 -6.06 -6.77
C ALA A 135 -2.90 -5.57 -5.37
N THR A 136 -2.22 -6.09 -4.36
CA THR A 136 -2.53 -5.85 -2.95
C THR A 136 -1.26 -5.55 -2.16
N GLN A 137 -1.36 -4.60 -1.25
CA GLN A 137 -0.38 -4.34 -0.21
C GLN A 137 -1.10 -4.26 1.14
N GLU A 138 -0.78 -5.21 2.03
CA GLU A 138 -1.45 -5.38 3.33
C GLU A 138 -1.16 -4.23 4.28
N SER A 139 0.10 -3.80 4.38
CA SER A 139 0.51 -2.79 5.35
C SER A 139 1.33 -1.65 4.75
N GLU A 140 1.48 -0.58 5.52
CA GLU A 140 2.31 0.57 5.14
C GLU A 140 3.82 0.30 5.21
N ASN A 141 4.21 -0.89 5.69
CA ASN A 141 5.60 -1.29 5.76
C ASN A 141 6.09 -1.69 4.36
N GLU A 142 7.20 -1.11 3.91
CA GLU A 142 7.81 -1.43 2.62
C GLU A 142 8.18 -2.91 2.49
N SER A 143 8.49 -3.59 3.61
CA SER A 143 8.77 -5.03 3.61
C SER A 143 7.55 -5.90 3.31
N SER A 144 6.32 -5.35 3.40
CA SER A 144 5.09 -6.05 3.02
C SER A 144 5.06 -6.38 1.53
N GLY A 145 5.76 -5.59 0.70
CA GLY A 145 5.73 -5.71 -0.75
C GLY A 145 4.33 -5.52 -1.35
N VAL A 146 4.27 -5.56 -2.68
CA VAL A 146 3.00 -5.74 -3.41
C VAL A 146 2.95 -7.19 -3.85
N TYR A 147 1.86 -7.88 -3.57
CA TYR A 147 1.57 -9.20 -4.12
C TYR A 147 0.35 -9.15 -5.02
N TYR A 148 0.23 -10.16 -5.87
CA TYR A 148 -0.86 -10.34 -6.80
C TYR A 148 -1.73 -11.51 -6.35
N ARG A 149 -3.05 -11.31 -6.37
CA ARG A 149 -4.05 -12.31 -6.00
C ARG A 149 -4.96 -12.56 -7.19
N ILE A 150 -5.09 -13.83 -7.55
CA ILE A 150 -6.01 -14.34 -8.57
C ILE A 150 -7.02 -15.22 -7.86
N ALA A 151 -8.31 -14.95 -8.02
CA ALA A 151 -9.33 -15.83 -7.49
C ALA A 151 -10.17 -16.42 -8.59
N PHE A 152 -10.26 -17.74 -8.56
CA PHE A 152 -10.96 -18.61 -9.49
C PHE A 152 -12.26 -19.05 -8.82
N PRO A 153 -13.36 -18.30 -8.97
CA PRO A 153 -14.52 -18.48 -8.10
C PRO A 153 -15.31 -19.75 -8.43
N ASP A 154 -15.12 -20.32 -9.62
CA ASP A 154 -15.72 -21.59 -10.03
C ASP A 154 -14.92 -22.79 -9.49
N LEU A 155 -13.65 -22.58 -9.08
CA LEU A 155 -12.80 -23.58 -8.43
C LEU A 155 -12.76 -23.41 -6.90
N ASP A 156 -13.34 -22.32 -6.39
CA ASP A 156 -13.19 -21.88 -5.00
C ASP A 156 -11.71 -21.77 -4.57
N GLU A 157 -10.86 -21.39 -5.52
CA GLU A 157 -9.42 -21.33 -5.35
C GLU A 157 -8.91 -19.88 -5.45
N GLU A 158 -7.86 -19.61 -4.69
CA GLU A 158 -7.12 -18.36 -4.76
C GLU A 158 -5.62 -18.63 -4.82
N VAL A 159 -4.96 -18.01 -5.78
CA VAL A 159 -3.51 -18.01 -5.91
C VAL A 159 -2.96 -16.66 -5.51
N ARG A 160 -1.88 -16.67 -4.73
CA ARG A 160 -1.10 -15.49 -4.34
C ARG A 160 0.33 -15.64 -4.82
N THR A 161 0.87 -14.62 -5.49
CA THR A 161 2.26 -14.57 -5.92
C THR A 161 2.82 -13.16 -5.83
N PHE A 162 4.13 -13.02 -5.62
CA PHE A 162 4.84 -11.74 -5.73
C PHE A 162 5.35 -11.47 -7.15
N ASN A 163 5.16 -12.41 -8.07
CA ASN A 163 5.57 -12.29 -9.46
C ASN A 163 4.40 -11.77 -10.32
N LYS A 164 4.58 -10.57 -10.89
CA LYS A 164 3.61 -9.93 -11.79
C LYS A 164 3.28 -10.81 -13.00
N ASP A 165 4.31 -11.34 -13.66
CA ASP A 165 4.17 -12.01 -14.95
C ASP A 165 3.48 -13.37 -14.77
N GLU A 166 3.80 -14.07 -13.69
CA GLU A 166 3.09 -15.29 -13.27
C GLU A 166 1.60 -15.02 -13.05
N ALA A 167 1.26 -13.97 -12.29
CA ALA A 167 -0.13 -13.64 -12.00
C ALA A 167 -0.93 -13.26 -13.25
N VAL A 168 -0.30 -12.49 -14.15
CA VAL A 168 -0.88 -12.12 -15.44
C VAL A 168 -1.11 -13.35 -16.30
N GLN A 169 -0.14 -14.27 -16.36
CA GLN A 169 -0.26 -15.49 -17.16
C GLN A 169 -1.38 -16.39 -16.63
N LEU A 170 -1.44 -16.63 -15.32
CA LEU A 170 -2.51 -17.42 -14.69
C LEU A 170 -3.91 -16.83 -14.97
N PHE A 171 -4.03 -15.50 -14.92
CA PHE A 171 -5.29 -14.84 -15.26
C PHE A 171 -5.66 -15.01 -16.74
N LYS A 172 -4.69 -14.86 -17.67
CA LYS A 172 -4.90 -15.09 -19.10
C LYS A 172 -5.33 -16.51 -19.40
N ASP A 173 -4.58 -17.48 -18.88
CA ASP A 173 -4.80 -18.90 -19.13
C ASP A 173 -6.22 -19.31 -18.72
N TYR A 174 -6.78 -18.69 -17.68
CA TYR A 174 -8.15 -18.94 -17.26
C TYR A 174 -9.20 -18.20 -18.11
N VAL A 175 -8.92 -16.95 -18.50
CA VAL A 175 -9.83 -16.16 -19.34
C VAL A 175 -9.97 -16.75 -20.75
N GLU A 176 -8.91 -17.37 -21.26
CA GLU A 176 -8.84 -17.92 -22.62
C GLU A 176 -9.37 -19.36 -22.74
N GLN A 177 -9.66 -20.04 -21.63
CA GLN A 177 -10.44 -21.30 -21.59
C GLN A 177 -11.90 -21.05 -22.01
#